data_AF-A0A1H6GY24-F1
#
_entry.id   AF-A0A1H6GY24-F1
#
_cell.length_a   1.000
_cell.length_b   1.000
_cell.length_c   1.000
_cell.angle_alpha   90.00
_cell.angle_beta   90.00
_cell.angle_gamma   90.00
#
_symmetry.space_group_name_H-M   'P 1'
#
loop_
_entity.id
_entity.type
_entity.pdbx_description
1 polymer ?
#
loop_
_entity_poly.entity_id
_entity_poly.type
_entity_poly.pdbx_seq_one_letter_code
_entity_poly.pdbx_strand_id
1 'polypeptide(L)'
;MRKMKLFLPFSFFSVAVFGQVGINTTNPQGIFNVDSGKDNPVSGVPTTAQQANDFAITSTGSVGIGTVAPDASAILDVTSTNKGILAPRISLSSATDVTTIANPAVGLLVFNLGTQPGLNYKGYVFWNGTEWRALDNSFLTAGTLGAIDCDGAALSPNSYTAGVPYTGTMSVSYTGGNGGTFGAQTIGPVNGLTATLASGNFNNGTGTLNYTVSGTPTVSSPATTTFPINIGGQSCSATVGAGNSISIGEEIYWSGQAPGNIGAGGTNTTANVATNYLSNYAANVPVVDGMKFDFYFIDTVGGPGSISGIPRLVNVSGGNIKVNFAAMSSAENYGSNNIILGPGNFINLDNGIYNSNGLNMTTSSTPASYTNPATNHTEIETVNLWVNNHWYRATYYPVIDNNNTTSATDDIRKIAISVQRLK
;
A
#
# COMPACT_ATOMS: atom_id res chain seq x y z
N MET A 1 -108.75 13.62 -39.45
CA MET A 1 -107.34 13.17 -39.58
C MET A 1 -106.48 13.91 -38.56
N ARG A 2 -106.05 13.25 -37.48
CA ARG A 2 -105.19 13.88 -36.45
C ARG A 2 -103.80 13.26 -36.57
N LYS A 3 -102.86 13.99 -37.19
CA LYS A 3 -101.47 13.52 -37.36
C LYS A 3 -100.72 13.69 -36.03
N MET A 4 -100.35 12.58 -35.40
CA MET A 4 -99.51 12.56 -34.21
C MET A 4 -98.06 12.76 -34.65
N LYS A 5 -97.47 13.93 -34.34
CA LYS A 5 -96.06 14.21 -34.61
C LYS A 5 -95.22 13.69 -33.44
N LEU A 6 -94.49 12.60 -33.68
CA LEU A 6 -93.48 12.08 -32.78
C LEU A 6 -92.19 12.91 -32.95
N PHE A 7 -91.84 13.70 -31.94
CA PHE A 7 -90.54 14.38 -31.88
C PHE A 7 -89.55 13.47 -31.12
N LEU A 8 -88.55 12.94 -31.82
CA LEU A 8 -87.47 12.16 -31.24
C LEU A 8 -86.26 13.11 -31.02
N PRO A 9 -85.82 13.36 -29.78
CA PRO A 9 -84.65 14.20 -29.55
C PRO A 9 -83.38 13.42 -29.91
N PHE A 10 -82.68 13.86 -30.96
CA PHE A 10 -81.37 13.34 -31.33
C PHE A 10 -80.30 14.01 -30.45
N SER A 11 -79.85 13.31 -29.40
CA SER A 11 -78.74 13.77 -28.56
C SER A 11 -77.42 13.47 -29.26
N PHE A 12 -76.74 14.50 -29.78
CA PHE A 12 -75.38 14.37 -30.28
C PHE A 12 -74.41 14.18 -29.10
N PHE A 13 -73.99 12.94 -28.86
CA PHE A 13 -72.85 12.65 -27.98
C PHE A 13 -71.56 12.86 -28.77
N SER A 14 -70.81 13.94 -28.48
CA SER A 14 -69.43 14.06 -28.97
C SER A 14 -68.54 13.20 -28.08
N VAL A 15 -68.13 12.03 -28.56
CA VAL A 15 -67.09 11.26 -27.89
C VAL A 15 -65.74 11.82 -28.35
N ALA A 16 -64.99 12.43 -27.44
CA ALA A 16 -63.59 12.76 -27.68
C ALA A 16 -62.81 11.44 -27.76
N VAL A 17 -62.47 11.00 -28.97
CA VAL A 17 -61.62 9.83 -29.17
C VAL A 17 -60.17 10.32 -29.14
N PHE A 18 -59.47 10.08 -28.04
CA PHE A 18 -58.03 10.33 -27.98
C PHE A 18 -57.32 9.29 -28.87
N GLY A 19 -56.49 9.75 -29.80
CA GLY A 19 -55.79 8.90 -30.77
C GLY A 19 -54.60 8.17 -30.15
N GLN A 20 -54.86 7.21 -29.26
CA GLN A 20 -53.86 6.28 -28.76
C GLN A 20 -53.71 5.09 -29.72
N VAL A 21 -52.47 4.68 -29.98
CA VAL A 21 -52.18 3.56 -30.87
C VAL A 21 -51.63 2.40 -30.06
N GLY A 22 -52.35 1.28 -30.08
CA GLY A 22 -51.89 0.00 -29.55
C GLY A 22 -51.50 -0.95 -30.68
N ILE A 23 -50.34 -1.59 -30.56
CA ILE A 23 -49.97 -2.76 -31.37
C ILE A 23 -50.00 -3.97 -30.44
N ASN A 24 -50.81 -4.96 -30.78
CA ASN A 24 -51.04 -6.18 -29.98
C ASN A 24 -51.61 -5.94 -28.57
N THR A 25 -52.03 -4.73 -28.24
CA THR A 25 -52.80 -4.43 -27.02
C THR A 25 -53.99 -3.56 -27.37
N THR A 26 -55.15 -3.86 -26.76
CA THR A 26 -56.34 -2.98 -26.82
C THR A 26 -56.37 -1.97 -25.68
N ASN A 27 -55.38 -2.03 -24.78
CA ASN A 27 -55.27 -1.19 -23.60
C ASN A 27 -53.93 -0.44 -23.57
N PRO A 28 -53.69 0.51 -24.50
CA PRO A 28 -52.49 1.35 -24.48
C PRO A 28 -52.39 2.12 -23.17
N GLN A 29 -51.21 2.12 -22.55
CA GLN A 29 -50.92 2.86 -21.32
C GLN A 29 -50.36 4.27 -21.58
N GLY A 30 -50.22 4.65 -22.85
CA GLY A 30 -49.72 5.94 -23.33
C GLY A 30 -50.26 6.26 -24.74
N ILE A 31 -49.60 7.17 -25.46
CA ILE A 31 -50.01 7.56 -26.82
C ILE A 31 -49.66 6.47 -27.85
N PHE A 32 -48.62 5.68 -27.58
CA PHE A 32 -48.20 4.56 -28.40
C PHE A 32 -47.67 3.43 -27.52
N ASN A 33 -48.26 2.23 -27.64
CA ASN A 33 -47.87 1.05 -26.87
C ASN A 33 -47.77 -0.17 -27.78
N VAL A 34 -46.62 -0.84 -27.73
CA VAL A 34 -46.36 -2.10 -28.41
C VAL A 34 -46.20 -3.18 -27.34
N ASP A 35 -47.13 -4.12 -27.33
CA ASP A 35 -47.11 -5.30 -26.46
C ASP A 35 -46.69 -6.51 -27.30
N SER A 36 -45.44 -6.92 -27.18
CA SER A 36 -44.95 -8.03 -28.02
C SER A 36 -45.46 -9.38 -27.54
N GLY A 37 -45.78 -9.52 -26.24
CA GLY A 37 -46.31 -10.74 -25.62
C GLY A 37 -47.81 -10.94 -25.86
N LYS A 38 -48.53 -9.88 -26.24
CA LYS A 38 -49.99 -9.82 -26.33
C LYS A 38 -50.66 -10.28 -25.04
N ASP A 39 -50.04 -9.98 -23.91
CA ASP A 39 -50.45 -10.46 -22.59
C ASP A 39 -50.98 -9.35 -21.69
N ASN A 40 -51.04 -8.10 -22.15
CA ASN A 40 -51.66 -7.01 -21.41
C ASN A 40 -53.16 -7.23 -21.15
N PRO A 41 -53.66 -6.85 -19.96
CA PRO A 41 -55.08 -6.96 -19.65
C PRO A 41 -55.89 -6.01 -20.54
N VAL A 42 -57.15 -6.36 -20.79
CA VAL A 42 -58.08 -5.54 -21.59
C VAL A 42 -58.35 -4.15 -20.99
N SER A 43 -58.06 -3.96 -19.70
CA SER A 43 -58.20 -2.69 -18.97
C SER A 43 -57.29 -2.67 -17.74
N GLY A 44 -56.99 -1.47 -17.22
CA GLY A 44 -56.14 -1.28 -16.05
C GLY A 44 -54.65 -1.29 -16.40
N VAL A 45 -53.78 -1.19 -15.39
CA VAL A 45 -52.32 -1.19 -15.60
C VAL A 45 -51.83 -2.64 -15.71
N PRO A 46 -51.03 -3.00 -16.73
CA PRO A 46 -50.41 -4.31 -16.79
C PRO A 46 -49.50 -4.61 -15.60
N THR A 47 -49.38 -5.87 -15.22
CA THR A 47 -48.42 -6.31 -14.20
C THR A 47 -46.98 -6.10 -14.67
N THR A 48 -46.03 -6.02 -13.74
CA THR A 48 -44.60 -5.86 -14.07
C THR A 48 -44.06 -6.95 -15.00
N ALA A 49 -44.59 -8.17 -14.91
CA ALA A 49 -44.21 -9.27 -15.79
C ALA A 49 -44.70 -9.07 -17.24
N GLN A 50 -45.92 -8.56 -17.41
CA GLN A 50 -46.47 -8.23 -18.74
C GLN A 50 -45.71 -7.05 -19.35
N GLN A 51 -45.48 -5.99 -18.57
CA GLN A 51 -44.74 -4.81 -19.02
C GLN A 51 -43.30 -5.12 -19.47
N ALA A 52 -42.68 -6.20 -18.98
CA ALA A 52 -41.30 -6.56 -19.29
C ALA A 52 -41.02 -6.77 -20.79
N ASN A 53 -42.07 -7.00 -21.59
CA ASN A 53 -41.99 -7.18 -23.04
C ASN A 53 -42.58 -6.00 -23.84
N ASP A 54 -42.97 -4.92 -23.14
CA ASP A 54 -43.60 -3.73 -23.71
C ASP A 54 -42.60 -2.65 -24.12
N PHE A 55 -42.99 -1.91 -25.15
CA PHE A 55 -42.45 -0.60 -25.51
C PHE A 55 -43.58 0.44 -25.43
N ALA A 56 -43.38 1.53 -24.70
CA ALA A 56 -44.41 2.54 -24.49
C ALA A 56 -43.88 3.96 -24.68
N ILE A 57 -44.70 4.84 -25.27
CA ILE A 57 -44.48 6.28 -25.34
C ILE A 57 -45.63 6.97 -24.61
N THR A 58 -45.28 7.73 -23.57
CA THR A 58 -46.24 8.50 -22.77
C THR A 58 -46.72 9.76 -23.49
N SER A 59 -47.80 10.38 -23.01
CA SER A 59 -48.31 11.65 -23.57
C SER A 59 -47.34 12.83 -23.43
N THR A 60 -46.36 12.73 -22.54
CA THR A 60 -45.28 13.72 -22.38
C THR A 60 -44.07 13.43 -23.26
N GLY A 61 -44.08 12.32 -24.00
CA GLY A 61 -43.00 11.92 -24.92
C GLY A 61 -41.93 11.03 -24.30
N SER A 62 -41.98 10.73 -22.99
CA SER A 62 -41.05 9.78 -22.36
C SER A 62 -41.27 8.37 -22.90
N VAL A 63 -40.17 7.66 -23.16
CA VAL A 63 -40.13 6.31 -23.71
C VAL A 63 -39.80 5.31 -22.60
N GLY A 64 -40.61 4.27 -22.49
CA GLY A 64 -40.39 3.12 -21.61
C GLY A 64 -40.11 1.85 -22.41
N ILE A 65 -39.12 1.08 -21.97
CA ILE A 65 -38.85 -0.28 -22.45
C ILE A 65 -38.87 -1.20 -21.24
N GLY A 66 -39.79 -2.17 -21.19
CA GLY A 66 -39.98 -3.00 -20.01
C GLY A 66 -40.78 -2.32 -18.88
N THR A 67 -41.27 -1.09 -19.11
CA THR A 67 -42.12 -0.30 -18.22
C THR A 67 -43.07 0.56 -19.04
N VAL A 68 -44.30 0.73 -18.56
CA VAL A 68 -45.28 1.66 -19.15
C VAL A 68 -45.37 2.99 -18.42
N ALA A 69 -44.67 3.12 -17.29
CA ALA A 69 -44.57 4.33 -16.49
C ALA A 69 -43.09 4.67 -16.26
N PRO A 70 -42.41 5.26 -17.26
CA PRO A 70 -41.06 5.78 -17.09
C PRO A 70 -40.95 6.72 -15.88
N ASP A 71 -39.81 6.71 -15.20
CA ASP A 71 -39.53 7.67 -14.13
C ASP A 71 -39.72 9.12 -14.65
N ALA A 72 -40.32 9.98 -13.82
CA ALA A 72 -40.64 11.36 -14.21
C ALA A 72 -39.39 12.20 -14.57
N SER A 73 -38.20 11.78 -14.12
CA SER A 73 -36.93 12.42 -14.45
C SER A 73 -36.26 11.87 -15.72
N ALA A 74 -36.83 10.84 -16.35
CA ALA A 74 -36.24 10.15 -17.50
C ALA A 74 -37.02 10.41 -18.81
N ILE A 75 -36.29 10.72 -19.88
CA ILE A 75 -36.84 10.73 -21.24
C ILE A 75 -36.85 9.31 -21.86
N LEU A 76 -35.93 8.45 -21.43
CA LEU A 76 -35.85 7.04 -21.77
C LEU A 76 -35.63 6.24 -20.48
N ASP A 77 -36.53 5.34 -20.15
CA ASP A 77 -36.44 4.43 -19.01
C ASP A 77 -36.47 2.99 -19.52
N VAL A 78 -35.48 2.20 -19.10
CA VAL A 78 -35.29 0.81 -19.54
C VAL A 78 -35.24 -0.07 -18.29
N THR A 79 -36.26 -0.89 -18.11
CA THR A 79 -36.36 -1.82 -16.99
C THR A 79 -36.14 -3.26 -17.46
N SER A 80 -35.23 -3.97 -16.81
CA SER A 80 -35.02 -5.41 -17.01
C SER A 80 -34.42 -6.03 -15.77
N THR A 81 -34.75 -7.28 -15.48
CA THR A 81 -34.17 -8.03 -14.35
C THR A 81 -32.88 -8.77 -14.73
N ASN A 82 -32.59 -8.93 -16.03
CA ASN A 82 -31.47 -9.74 -16.51
C ASN A 82 -30.85 -9.29 -17.85
N LYS A 83 -31.17 -8.09 -18.35
CA LYS A 83 -30.57 -7.50 -19.57
C LYS A 83 -30.02 -6.10 -19.29
N GLY A 84 -29.12 -5.64 -20.15
CA GLY A 84 -28.55 -4.29 -20.11
C GLY A 84 -28.55 -3.61 -21.49
N ILE A 85 -27.93 -2.44 -21.59
CA ILE A 85 -27.84 -1.65 -22.82
C ILE A 85 -26.47 -1.86 -23.47
N LEU A 86 -26.45 -2.10 -24.79
CA LEU A 86 -25.24 -2.01 -25.61
C LEU A 86 -25.21 -0.65 -26.31
N ALA A 87 -24.25 0.21 -25.93
CA ALA A 87 -24.02 1.45 -26.68
C ALA A 87 -23.43 1.13 -28.08
N PRO A 88 -23.51 2.08 -29.04
CA PRO A 88 -22.83 1.93 -30.33
C PRO A 88 -21.36 1.56 -30.16
N ARG A 89 -20.91 0.54 -30.91
CA ARG A 89 -19.54 0.02 -30.87
C ARG A 89 -18.72 0.68 -31.98
N ILE A 90 -17.72 1.45 -31.60
CA ILE A 90 -17.00 2.36 -32.50
C ILE A 90 -15.49 2.08 -32.39
N SER A 91 -14.77 2.10 -33.51
CA SER A 91 -13.30 2.03 -33.51
C SER A 91 -12.72 3.45 -33.56
N LEU A 92 -12.64 4.11 -32.41
CA LEU A 92 -12.08 5.47 -32.31
C LEU A 92 -10.57 5.44 -32.58
N SER A 93 -10.10 6.37 -33.39
CA SER A 93 -8.70 6.45 -33.84
C SER A 93 -7.74 7.09 -32.82
N SER A 94 -8.24 8.00 -31.99
CA SER A 94 -7.49 8.72 -30.96
C SER A 94 -8.43 9.22 -29.86
N ALA A 95 -7.89 9.69 -28.73
CA ALA A 95 -8.70 10.31 -27.69
C ALA A 95 -9.40 11.60 -28.17
N THR A 96 -8.90 12.26 -29.21
CA THR A 96 -9.51 13.47 -29.78
C THR A 96 -10.24 13.21 -31.10
N ASP A 97 -10.63 11.95 -31.36
CA ASP A 97 -11.28 11.59 -32.63
C ASP A 97 -12.67 12.22 -32.76
N VAL A 98 -12.76 13.22 -33.63
CA VAL A 98 -14.01 13.90 -34.02
C VAL A 98 -14.38 13.62 -35.48
N THR A 99 -13.74 12.63 -36.10
CA THR A 99 -13.95 12.28 -37.52
C THR A 99 -14.77 11.00 -37.67
N THR A 100 -14.49 9.98 -36.85
CA THR A 100 -15.28 8.73 -36.84
C THR A 100 -16.72 9.01 -36.40
N ILE A 101 -16.87 9.94 -35.45
CA ILE A 101 -18.14 10.54 -35.07
C ILE A 101 -17.98 12.05 -35.27
N ALA A 102 -18.60 12.59 -36.31
CA ALA A 102 -18.52 14.03 -36.59
C ALA A 102 -19.24 14.84 -35.50
N ASN A 103 -18.57 15.86 -34.96
CA ASN A 103 -19.09 16.77 -33.94
C ASN A 103 -19.75 16.04 -32.75
N PRO A 104 -19.00 15.20 -32.00
CA PRO A 104 -19.58 14.42 -30.92
C PRO A 104 -20.17 15.35 -29.86
N ALA A 105 -21.40 15.05 -29.43
CA ALA A 105 -22.08 15.81 -28.39
C ALA A 105 -21.42 15.57 -27.02
N VAL A 106 -21.36 16.59 -26.16
CA VAL A 106 -20.88 16.45 -24.78
C VAL A 106 -21.77 15.43 -24.05
N GLY A 107 -21.14 14.45 -23.40
CA GLY A 107 -21.83 13.34 -22.72
C GLY A 107 -22.19 12.17 -23.62
N LEU A 108 -21.86 12.20 -24.92
CA LEU A 108 -22.12 11.08 -25.83
C LEU A 108 -21.37 9.82 -25.38
N LEU A 109 -22.09 8.74 -25.11
CA LEU A 109 -21.56 7.45 -24.67
C LEU A 109 -21.43 6.46 -25.82
N VAL A 110 -20.25 5.85 -25.98
CA VAL A 110 -20.00 4.77 -26.95
C VAL A 110 -19.14 3.67 -26.33
N PHE A 111 -19.09 2.51 -26.96
CA PHE A 111 -18.14 1.45 -26.61
C PHE A 111 -16.97 1.46 -27.61
N ASN A 112 -15.77 1.88 -27.17
CA ASN A 112 -14.58 1.82 -28.01
C ASN A 112 -14.09 0.38 -28.16
N LEU A 113 -13.84 -0.04 -29.41
CA LEU A 113 -13.35 -1.38 -29.71
C LEU A 113 -11.87 -1.57 -29.37
N GLY A 114 -11.09 -0.48 -29.26
CA GLY A 114 -9.67 -0.51 -28.90
C GLY A 114 -8.78 -1.15 -29.97
N THR A 115 -9.22 -1.17 -31.22
CA THR A 115 -8.51 -1.82 -32.34
C THR A 115 -7.61 -0.87 -33.13
N GLN A 116 -7.65 0.45 -32.83
CA GLN A 116 -6.88 1.45 -33.57
C GLN A 116 -5.57 1.76 -32.84
N PRO A 117 -4.43 1.82 -33.55
CA PRO A 117 -3.12 2.05 -32.92
C PRO A 117 -3.02 3.33 -32.08
N GLY A 118 -3.76 4.38 -32.45
CA GLY A 118 -3.78 5.65 -31.72
C GLY A 118 -4.67 5.66 -30.46
N LEU A 119 -5.49 4.62 -30.25
CA LEU A 119 -6.31 4.45 -29.05
C LEU A 119 -6.67 2.97 -28.82
N ASN A 120 -5.78 2.26 -28.12
CA ASN A 120 -5.96 0.83 -27.80
C ASN A 120 -6.87 0.57 -26.58
N TYR A 121 -7.44 1.61 -25.98
CA TYR A 121 -8.37 1.46 -24.85
C TYR A 121 -9.67 0.78 -25.31
N LYS A 122 -10.04 -0.35 -24.70
CA LYS A 122 -11.29 -1.07 -25.01
C LYS A 122 -12.28 -0.93 -23.85
N GLY A 123 -13.44 -0.32 -24.10
CA GLY A 123 -14.44 -0.11 -23.06
C GLY A 123 -15.42 1.01 -23.37
N TYR A 124 -16.32 1.29 -22.43
CA TYR A 124 -17.23 2.43 -22.50
C TYR A 124 -16.47 3.74 -22.32
N VAL A 125 -16.73 4.69 -23.21
CA VAL A 125 -16.12 6.02 -23.20
C VAL A 125 -17.17 7.08 -23.48
N PHE A 126 -16.99 8.28 -22.92
CA PHE A 126 -17.83 9.42 -23.22
C PHE A 126 -17.02 10.60 -23.76
N TRP A 127 -17.65 11.42 -24.61
CA TRP A 127 -17.06 12.67 -25.07
C TRP A 127 -17.24 13.76 -24.02
N ASN A 128 -16.14 14.32 -23.49
CA ASN A 128 -16.22 15.36 -22.45
C ASN A 128 -16.33 16.80 -23.01
N GLY A 129 -16.34 16.96 -24.34
CA GLY A 129 -16.31 18.25 -25.03
C GLY A 129 -14.99 18.54 -25.75
N THR A 130 -13.89 17.93 -25.31
CA THR A 130 -12.57 18.09 -25.91
C THR A 130 -11.92 16.77 -26.32
N GLU A 131 -12.22 15.68 -25.59
CA GLU A 131 -11.70 14.35 -25.86
C GLU A 131 -12.60 13.24 -25.26
N TRP A 132 -12.40 12.02 -25.75
CA TRP A 132 -12.96 10.80 -25.23
C TRP A 132 -12.28 10.44 -23.90
N ARG A 133 -13.11 10.13 -22.90
CA ARG A 133 -12.72 9.76 -21.53
C ARG A 133 -13.34 8.44 -21.14
N ALA A 134 -12.70 7.71 -20.23
CA ALA A 134 -13.35 6.58 -19.57
C ALA A 134 -14.48 7.09 -18.67
N LEU A 135 -15.40 6.21 -18.25
CA LEU A 135 -16.55 6.59 -17.41
C LEU A 135 -16.17 7.21 -16.05
N ASP A 136 -15.00 6.86 -15.51
CA ASP A 136 -14.42 7.47 -14.31
C ASP A 136 -13.69 8.79 -14.57
N ASN A 137 -13.84 9.33 -15.79
CA ASN A 137 -13.18 10.54 -16.29
C ASN A 137 -11.65 10.44 -16.40
N SER A 138 -11.09 9.23 -16.38
CA SER A 138 -9.65 9.03 -16.62
C SER A 138 -9.26 9.20 -18.10
N PHE A 139 -7.99 9.55 -18.32
CA PHE A 139 -7.41 9.66 -19.65
C PHE A 139 -7.31 8.28 -20.32
N LEU A 140 -7.43 8.24 -21.65
CA LEU A 140 -7.41 7.00 -22.44
C LEU A 140 -6.08 6.74 -23.17
N THR A 141 -5.19 7.72 -23.18
CA THR A 141 -3.88 7.63 -23.83
C THR A 141 -2.83 7.06 -22.88
N ALA A 142 -1.71 6.57 -23.42
CA ALA A 142 -0.58 6.14 -22.62
C ALA A 142 -0.02 7.34 -21.84
N GLY A 143 0.17 7.16 -20.53
CA GLY A 143 0.69 8.18 -19.65
C GLY A 143 2.21 8.29 -19.70
N THR A 144 2.69 9.45 -19.28
CA THR A 144 4.11 9.77 -19.16
C THR A 144 4.43 10.20 -17.74
N LEU A 145 5.67 9.99 -17.32
CA LEU A 145 6.22 10.48 -16.06
C LEU A 145 7.33 11.51 -16.35
N GLY A 146 7.48 12.49 -15.46
CA GLY A 146 8.64 13.38 -15.48
C GLY A 146 9.88 12.68 -14.91
N ALA A 147 9.73 12.01 -13.76
CA ALA A 147 10.78 11.22 -13.14
C ALA A 147 10.20 10.08 -12.28
N ILE A 148 10.97 9.01 -12.13
CA ILE A 148 10.68 7.88 -11.25
C ILE A 148 11.82 7.76 -10.22
N ASP A 149 11.45 7.60 -8.94
CA ASP A 149 12.38 7.52 -7.81
C ASP A 149 12.55 6.05 -7.39
N CYS A 150 13.47 5.36 -8.06
CA CYS A 150 13.84 3.99 -7.70
C CYS A 150 14.78 3.93 -6.49
N ASP A 151 15.48 5.01 -6.15
CA ASP A 151 16.39 5.05 -5.00
C ASP A 151 15.60 5.07 -3.70
N GLY A 152 14.42 5.69 -3.71
CA GLY A 152 13.43 5.66 -2.63
C GLY A 152 12.52 4.42 -2.63
N ALA A 153 12.83 3.36 -3.38
CA ALA A 153 11.99 2.16 -3.42
C ALA A 153 11.93 1.47 -2.05
N ALA A 154 10.72 1.28 -1.54
CA ALA A 154 10.48 0.68 -0.22
C ALA A 154 9.75 -0.66 -0.34
N LEU A 155 10.21 -1.69 0.38
CA LEU A 155 9.60 -3.01 0.41
C LEU A 155 8.94 -3.26 1.78
N SER A 156 7.73 -3.83 1.78
CA SER A 156 7.00 -4.22 2.98
C SER A 156 6.38 -5.62 2.82
N PRO A 157 6.77 -6.64 3.59
CA PRO A 157 7.85 -6.63 4.60
C PRO A 157 9.24 -6.31 4.01
N ASN A 158 10.08 -5.58 4.72
CA ASN A 158 11.36 -5.07 4.20
C ASN A 158 12.49 -6.10 4.03
N SER A 159 12.21 -7.37 4.34
CA SER A 159 13.19 -8.44 4.36
C SER A 159 12.59 -9.75 3.90
N TYR A 160 13.45 -10.63 3.40
CA TYR A 160 13.08 -11.95 2.93
C TYR A 160 14.15 -12.98 3.30
N THR A 161 13.75 -14.25 3.41
CA THR A 161 14.64 -15.36 3.79
C THR A 161 14.71 -16.37 2.65
N ALA A 162 15.93 -16.79 2.29
CA ALA A 162 16.14 -17.79 1.27
C ALA A 162 15.36 -19.08 1.58
N GLY A 163 14.66 -19.60 0.57
CA GLY A 163 13.86 -20.82 0.67
C GLY A 163 12.51 -20.68 1.38
N VAL A 164 12.17 -19.50 1.93
CA VAL A 164 10.87 -19.24 2.58
C VAL A 164 9.97 -18.44 1.64
N PRO A 165 8.73 -18.88 1.35
CA PRO A 165 7.80 -18.10 0.53
C PRO A 165 7.63 -16.68 1.06
N TYR A 166 7.71 -15.71 0.16
CA TYR A 166 7.60 -14.28 0.43
C TYR A 166 6.43 -13.68 -0.35
N THR A 167 5.70 -12.77 0.30
CA THR A 167 4.74 -11.88 -0.32
C THR A 167 4.82 -10.51 0.34
N GLY A 168 4.83 -9.45 -0.47
CA GLY A 168 4.88 -8.08 0.03
C GLY A 168 4.62 -7.06 -1.07
N THR A 169 4.69 -5.80 -0.71
CA THR A 169 4.50 -4.66 -1.61
C THR A 169 5.79 -3.86 -1.71
N MET A 170 6.22 -3.60 -2.95
CA MET A 170 7.28 -2.64 -3.26
C MET A 170 6.65 -1.35 -3.77
N SER A 171 6.87 -0.25 -3.07
CA SER A 171 6.39 1.09 -3.43
C SER A 171 7.50 1.89 -4.08
N VAL A 172 7.21 2.48 -5.24
CA VAL A 172 8.15 3.31 -6.02
C VAL A 172 7.47 4.62 -6.37
N SER A 173 8.02 5.74 -5.89
CA SER A 173 7.42 7.06 -6.10
C SER A 173 7.77 7.64 -7.47
N TYR A 174 6.93 8.54 -7.97
CA TYR A 174 7.17 9.28 -9.21
C TYR A 174 6.64 10.72 -9.14
N THR A 175 7.13 11.54 -10.06
CA THR A 175 6.70 12.93 -10.27
C THR A 175 6.41 13.20 -11.75
N GLY A 176 5.64 14.25 -12.03
CA GLY A 176 5.29 14.66 -13.40
C GLY A 176 4.37 13.69 -14.15
N GLY A 177 3.56 12.90 -13.43
CA GLY A 177 2.51 12.09 -14.04
C GLY A 177 1.45 12.96 -14.71
N ASN A 178 0.96 12.54 -15.87
CA ASN A 178 0.02 13.31 -16.70
C ASN A 178 -1.43 12.78 -16.68
N GLY A 179 -1.77 11.84 -15.78
CA GLY A 179 -3.11 11.23 -15.74
C GLY A 179 -3.32 10.04 -16.68
N GLY A 180 -2.40 9.80 -17.63
CA GLY A 180 -2.53 8.76 -18.65
C GLY A 180 -2.40 7.34 -18.11
N THR A 181 -2.79 6.38 -18.94
CA THR A 181 -2.81 4.95 -18.62
C THR A 181 -1.42 4.33 -18.64
N PHE A 182 -1.20 3.29 -17.84
CA PHE A 182 -0.08 2.38 -17.95
C PHE A 182 -0.57 0.93 -17.94
N GLY A 183 0.10 0.08 -18.71
CA GLY A 183 -0.21 -1.35 -18.79
C GLY A 183 0.27 -2.11 -17.55
N ALA A 184 -0.27 -3.31 -17.35
CA ALA A 184 0.23 -4.23 -16.33
C ALA A 184 1.69 -4.62 -16.62
N GLN A 185 2.47 -4.85 -15.56
CA GLN A 185 3.88 -5.26 -15.65
C GLN A 185 4.14 -6.51 -14.84
N THR A 186 5.08 -7.33 -15.34
CA THR A 186 5.65 -8.46 -14.63
C THR A 186 7.17 -8.41 -14.82
N ILE A 187 7.92 -8.30 -13.72
CA ILE A 187 9.36 -8.14 -13.71
C ILE A 187 9.98 -9.29 -12.89
N GLY A 188 10.95 -9.99 -13.48
CA GLY A 188 11.62 -11.13 -12.86
C GLY A 188 11.16 -12.50 -13.40
N PRO A 189 11.47 -13.60 -12.71
CA PRO A 189 12.03 -13.63 -11.36
C PRO A 189 13.48 -13.11 -11.28
N VAL A 190 13.80 -12.35 -10.22
CA VAL A 190 15.15 -11.96 -9.82
C VAL A 190 15.36 -12.47 -8.40
N ASN A 191 16.43 -13.25 -8.18
CA ASN A 191 16.65 -13.97 -6.90
C ASN A 191 15.42 -14.75 -6.41
N GLY A 192 14.62 -15.33 -7.32
CA GLY A 192 13.40 -16.08 -6.98
C GLY A 192 12.17 -15.23 -6.62
N LEU A 193 12.25 -13.90 -6.73
CA LEU A 193 11.15 -12.97 -6.53
C LEU A 193 10.66 -12.34 -7.84
N THR A 194 9.35 -12.22 -8.00
CA THR A 194 8.69 -11.56 -9.14
C THR A 194 7.90 -10.36 -8.65
N ALA A 195 8.12 -9.19 -9.26
CA ALA A 195 7.37 -7.97 -9.02
C ALA A 195 6.28 -7.80 -10.09
N THR A 196 5.04 -7.53 -9.68
CA THR A 196 3.89 -7.37 -10.58
C THR A 196 3.14 -6.08 -10.29
N LEU A 197 2.72 -5.37 -11.33
CA LEU A 197 1.91 -4.15 -11.25
C LEU A 197 0.66 -4.35 -12.11
N ALA A 198 -0.52 -4.09 -11.55
CA ALA A 198 -1.76 -4.09 -12.32
C ALA A 198 -1.80 -2.86 -13.26
N SER A 199 -2.51 -2.95 -14.39
CA SER A 199 -2.75 -1.78 -15.24
C SER A 199 -3.53 -0.71 -14.48
N GLY A 200 -3.27 0.56 -14.79
CA GLY A 200 -3.95 1.67 -14.15
C GLY A 200 -3.66 3.00 -14.84
N ASN A 201 -3.82 4.10 -14.10
CA ASN A 201 -3.53 5.45 -14.55
C ASN A 201 -2.53 6.10 -13.60
N PHE A 202 -1.64 6.93 -14.12
CA PHE A 202 -0.83 7.80 -13.27
C PHE A 202 -1.72 8.88 -12.65
N ASN A 203 -1.34 9.34 -11.45
CA ASN A 203 -1.87 10.57 -10.90
C ASN A 203 -1.37 11.76 -11.73
N ASN A 204 -2.12 12.86 -11.72
CA ASN A 204 -1.62 14.13 -12.23
C ASN A 204 -0.65 14.74 -11.19
N GLY A 205 0.60 14.99 -11.58
CA GLY A 205 1.65 15.41 -10.66
C GLY A 205 2.41 14.23 -10.03
N THR A 206 2.26 14.03 -8.72
CA THR A 206 3.02 13.01 -7.97
C THR A 206 2.18 11.78 -7.63
N GLY A 207 2.82 10.62 -7.54
CA GLY A 207 2.15 9.39 -7.11
C GLY A 207 3.12 8.26 -6.80
N THR A 208 2.56 7.08 -6.56
CA THR A 208 3.32 5.89 -6.17
C THR A 208 2.83 4.69 -6.97
N LEU A 209 3.78 3.90 -7.49
CA LEU A 209 3.53 2.60 -8.09
C LEU A 209 3.72 1.53 -7.01
N ASN A 210 2.70 0.69 -6.81
CA ASN A 210 2.71 -0.38 -5.83
C ASN A 210 2.80 -1.73 -6.53
N TYR A 211 4.00 -2.30 -6.57
CA TYR A 211 4.25 -3.62 -7.12
C TYR A 211 3.98 -4.68 -6.04
N THR A 212 3.23 -5.73 -6.38
CA THR A 212 3.17 -6.94 -5.56
C THR A 212 4.40 -7.78 -5.85
N VAL A 213 5.23 -8.01 -4.84
CA VAL A 213 6.45 -8.83 -4.91
C VAL A 213 6.17 -10.17 -4.25
N SER A 214 6.35 -11.27 -4.98
CA SER A 214 6.09 -12.62 -4.48
C SER A 214 7.05 -13.65 -5.04
N GLY A 215 7.20 -14.79 -4.35
CA GLY A 215 8.02 -15.91 -4.80
C GLY A 215 8.73 -16.61 -3.64
N THR A 216 9.73 -17.42 -3.97
CA THR A 216 10.60 -18.05 -2.98
C THR A 216 12.02 -17.51 -3.21
N PRO A 217 12.51 -16.59 -2.36
CA PRO A 217 13.83 -15.99 -2.52
C PRO A 217 14.94 -17.04 -2.56
N THR A 218 15.94 -16.83 -3.40
CA THR A 218 17.18 -17.63 -3.42
C THR A 218 18.28 -17.05 -2.55
N VAL A 219 18.07 -15.84 -2.01
CA VAL A 219 18.97 -15.13 -1.09
C VAL A 219 18.18 -14.61 0.10
N SER A 220 18.84 -14.46 1.25
CA SER A 220 18.26 -13.82 2.43
C SER A 220 18.72 -12.37 2.51
N SER A 221 17.87 -11.49 3.03
CA SER A 221 18.30 -10.17 3.48
C SER A 221 19.50 -10.28 4.42
N PRO A 222 20.50 -9.38 4.31
CA PRO A 222 20.47 -8.11 3.57
C PRO A 222 20.95 -8.20 2.10
N ALA A 223 21.10 -9.39 1.52
CA ALA A 223 21.38 -9.49 0.09
C ALA A 223 20.21 -8.89 -0.72
N THR A 224 20.53 -7.89 -1.54
CA THR A 224 19.51 -7.11 -2.26
C THR A 224 19.02 -7.79 -3.53
N THR A 225 17.81 -7.43 -3.95
CA THR A 225 17.21 -7.81 -5.23
C THR A 225 16.86 -6.52 -5.98
N THR A 226 17.27 -6.43 -7.24
CA THR A 226 17.08 -5.24 -8.09
C THR A 226 16.12 -5.53 -9.23
N PHE A 227 15.04 -4.78 -9.32
CA PHE A 227 14.03 -4.88 -10.39
C PHE A 227 14.20 -3.72 -11.39
N PRO A 228 14.42 -3.99 -12.69
CA PRO A 228 14.44 -2.95 -13.72
C PRO A 228 13.00 -2.52 -14.06
N ILE A 229 12.66 -1.27 -13.75
CA ILE A 229 11.36 -0.67 -14.03
C ILE A 229 11.46 0.17 -15.29
N ASN A 230 10.54 -0.06 -16.24
CA ASN A 230 10.40 0.71 -17.48
C ASN A 230 8.94 1.11 -17.65
N ILE A 231 8.56 2.35 -17.30
CA ILE A 231 7.17 2.77 -17.28
C ILE A 231 7.03 4.28 -17.49
N GLY A 232 5.97 4.70 -18.18
CA GLY A 232 5.69 6.13 -18.42
C GLY A 232 6.79 6.88 -19.18
N GLY A 233 7.53 6.18 -20.05
CA GLY A 233 8.68 6.75 -20.79
C GLY A 233 9.99 6.81 -20.00
N GLN A 234 9.98 6.40 -18.72
CA GLN A 234 11.16 6.42 -17.84
C GLN A 234 11.67 5.00 -17.57
N SER A 235 12.96 4.91 -17.21
CA SER A 235 13.63 3.67 -16.83
C SER A 235 14.47 3.88 -15.57
N CYS A 236 14.39 2.97 -14.61
CA CYS A 236 15.26 2.94 -13.42
C CYS A 236 15.37 1.54 -12.80
N SER A 237 16.24 1.38 -11.80
CA SER A 237 16.48 0.09 -11.13
C SER A 237 16.13 0.18 -9.64
N ALA A 238 15.00 -0.39 -9.24
CA ALA A 238 14.55 -0.41 -7.84
C ALA A 238 15.27 -1.53 -7.08
N THR A 239 16.07 -1.19 -6.07
CA THR A 239 16.83 -2.17 -5.27
C THR A 239 16.23 -2.31 -3.88
N VAL A 240 15.86 -3.53 -3.49
CA VAL A 240 15.17 -3.82 -2.22
C VAL A 240 15.81 -4.99 -1.48
N GLY A 241 15.41 -5.21 -0.22
CA GLY A 241 15.80 -6.39 0.55
C GLY A 241 17.09 -6.26 1.36
N ALA A 242 17.69 -5.07 1.42
CA ALA A 242 18.83 -4.77 2.29
C ALA A 242 18.50 -4.82 3.80
N GLY A 243 17.22 -4.89 4.18
CA GLY A 243 16.78 -4.42 5.50
C GLY A 243 16.91 -2.90 5.59
N ASN A 244 16.14 -2.29 6.51
CA ASN A 244 15.86 -0.84 6.56
C ASN A 244 17.03 0.09 6.21
N SER A 245 16.84 1.02 5.29
CA SER A 245 17.11 2.42 5.65
C SER A 245 15.78 2.95 6.21
N ILE A 246 15.80 3.58 7.37
CA ILE A 246 14.59 4.25 7.92
C ILE A 246 14.52 5.69 7.38
N SER A 247 13.33 6.29 7.34
CA SER A 247 13.10 7.64 6.78
C SER A 247 13.64 8.73 7.70
N ILE A 248 13.93 9.94 7.19
CA ILE A 248 14.36 11.07 8.04
C ILE A 248 13.27 11.37 9.09
N GLY A 249 13.66 11.40 10.36
CA GLY A 249 12.77 11.60 11.51
C GLY A 249 12.11 10.32 12.03
N GLU A 250 12.13 9.24 11.26
CA GLU A 250 11.63 7.93 11.69
C GLU A 250 12.55 7.34 12.77
N GLU A 251 11.94 6.77 13.81
CA GLU A 251 12.63 6.08 14.89
C GLU A 251 12.02 4.68 15.05
N ILE A 252 12.89 3.68 15.15
CA ILE A 252 12.52 2.31 15.48
C ILE A 252 12.86 2.02 16.93
N TYR A 253 12.02 1.21 17.56
CA TYR A 253 12.22 0.71 18.93
C TYR A 253 12.21 -0.81 18.91
N TRP A 254 13.10 -1.43 19.67
CA TRP A 254 13.18 -2.87 19.81
C TRP A 254 13.63 -3.23 21.22
N SER A 255 13.23 -4.40 21.72
CA SER A 255 13.78 -4.95 22.96
C SER A 255 13.92 -6.46 22.87
N GLY A 256 14.96 -6.99 23.50
CA GLY A 256 15.19 -8.43 23.64
C GLY A 256 15.80 -8.78 24.98
N GLN A 257 15.98 -10.07 25.22
CA GLN A 257 16.52 -10.57 26.48
C GLN A 257 17.56 -11.67 26.28
N ALA A 258 18.45 -11.81 27.25
CA ALA A 258 19.43 -12.89 27.32
C ALA A 258 19.69 -13.29 28.78
N PRO A 259 20.16 -14.53 29.05
CA PRO A 259 20.52 -14.94 30.40
C PRO A 259 21.65 -14.07 31.01
N GLY A 260 21.67 -13.90 32.33
CA GLY A 260 22.68 -13.11 33.05
C GLY A 260 24.03 -13.83 33.18
N ASN A 261 24.03 -15.15 33.14
CA ASN A 261 25.21 -16.01 33.30
C ASN A 261 26.02 -16.24 32.01
N ILE A 262 25.78 -15.46 30.96
CA ILE A 262 26.56 -15.49 29.71
C ILE A 262 27.56 -14.33 29.67
N GLY A 263 28.62 -14.52 28.87
CA GLY A 263 29.80 -13.67 28.86
C GLY A 263 30.92 -14.30 29.68
N ALA A 264 32.06 -14.56 29.04
CA ALA A 264 33.25 -15.16 29.69
C ALA A 264 34.54 -14.83 28.90
N GLY A 265 34.62 -13.62 28.33
CA GLY A 265 35.65 -13.26 27.36
C GLY A 265 36.74 -12.33 27.88
N GLY A 266 36.60 -11.82 29.10
CA GLY A 266 37.37 -10.66 29.54
C GLY A 266 37.09 -9.44 28.66
N THR A 267 37.71 -8.31 28.97
CA THR A 267 37.57 -7.01 28.30
C THR A 267 38.09 -6.96 26.86
N ASN A 268 38.18 -8.11 26.17
CA ASN A 268 38.80 -8.21 24.88
C ASN A 268 37.94 -7.54 23.79
N THR A 269 38.29 -6.31 23.47
CA THR A 269 37.74 -5.48 22.38
C THR A 269 37.86 -6.12 20.99
N THR A 270 38.54 -7.27 20.86
CA THR A 270 38.77 -7.98 19.59
C THR A 270 38.03 -9.32 19.45
N ALA A 271 37.39 -9.83 20.50
CA ALA A 271 36.72 -11.13 20.46
C ALA A 271 35.36 -11.09 19.74
N ASN A 272 35.10 -12.09 18.88
CA ASN A 272 33.86 -12.25 18.12
C ASN A 272 33.24 -13.63 18.38
N VAL A 273 32.65 -13.81 19.57
CA VAL A 273 32.05 -15.09 19.98
C VAL A 273 30.53 -15.02 19.79
N ALA A 274 29.97 -15.90 18.96
CA ALA A 274 28.55 -15.87 18.59
C ALA A 274 27.60 -15.92 19.82
N THR A 275 27.90 -16.78 20.80
CA THR A 275 27.10 -16.94 22.03
C THR A 275 27.14 -15.73 22.97
N ASN A 276 27.96 -14.72 22.68
CA ASN A 276 28.05 -13.52 23.50
C ASN A 276 27.24 -12.36 22.89
N TYR A 277 26.63 -12.52 21.72
CA TYR A 277 25.73 -11.53 21.15
C TYR A 277 24.31 -11.70 21.67
N LEU A 278 23.62 -10.58 21.91
CA LEU A 278 22.19 -10.58 22.17
C LEU A 278 21.41 -11.21 21.02
N SER A 279 21.83 -10.99 19.76
CA SER A 279 21.20 -11.62 18.59
C SER A 279 21.26 -13.15 18.55
N ASN A 280 22.06 -13.79 19.41
CA ASN A 280 22.03 -15.24 19.60
C ASN A 280 20.80 -15.71 20.41
N TYR A 281 20.22 -14.83 21.23
CA TYR A 281 19.10 -15.14 22.14
C TYR A 281 17.80 -14.42 21.76
N ALA A 282 17.88 -13.35 20.97
CA ALA A 282 16.74 -12.55 20.56
C ALA A 282 16.71 -12.36 19.03
N ALA A 283 15.53 -12.60 18.43
CA ALA A 283 15.32 -12.40 17.01
C ALA A 283 15.09 -10.91 16.67
N ASN A 284 15.31 -10.56 15.41
CA ASN A 284 14.97 -9.25 14.84
C ASN A 284 15.66 -8.05 15.52
N VAL A 285 16.87 -8.25 16.06
CA VAL A 285 17.73 -7.15 16.50
C VAL A 285 17.87 -6.12 15.36
N PRO A 286 17.71 -4.81 15.61
CA PRO A 286 17.62 -3.80 14.56
C PRO A 286 18.80 -3.85 13.58
N VAL A 287 18.49 -3.84 12.29
CA VAL A 287 19.46 -3.66 11.21
C VAL A 287 19.05 -2.43 10.42
N VAL A 288 19.93 -1.42 10.37
CA VAL A 288 19.73 -0.20 9.58
C VAL A 288 20.96 0.03 8.71
N ASP A 289 20.77 0.28 7.41
CA ASP A 289 21.83 0.49 6.42
C ASP A 289 22.89 -0.62 6.38
N GLY A 290 22.44 -1.86 6.58
CA GLY A 290 23.32 -3.02 6.64
C GLY A 290 24.18 -3.09 7.90
N MET A 291 23.94 -2.22 8.89
CA MET A 291 24.52 -2.27 10.22
C MET A 291 23.54 -2.86 11.22
N LYS A 292 23.93 -3.93 11.91
CA LYS A 292 23.17 -4.47 13.05
C LYS A 292 23.56 -3.73 14.33
N PHE A 293 22.57 -3.23 15.05
CA PHE A 293 22.69 -2.57 16.34
C PHE A 293 22.54 -3.63 17.44
N ASP A 294 23.64 -4.28 17.81
CA ASP A 294 23.65 -5.43 18.71
C ASP A 294 24.26 -5.08 20.08
N PHE A 295 24.20 -6.02 21.01
CA PHE A 295 24.79 -5.90 22.34
C PHE A 295 25.65 -7.13 22.65
N TYR A 296 26.88 -6.92 23.07
CA TYR A 296 27.87 -7.97 23.29
C TYR A 296 28.18 -8.13 24.78
N PHE A 297 28.00 -9.34 25.32
CA PHE A 297 28.27 -9.67 26.72
C PHE A 297 29.73 -10.09 26.90
N ILE A 298 30.47 -9.33 27.71
CA ILE A 298 31.90 -9.57 27.94
C ILE A 298 32.18 -10.34 29.23
N ASP A 299 31.25 -10.29 30.18
CA ASP A 299 31.29 -11.01 31.45
C ASP A 299 29.86 -11.33 31.90
N THR A 300 29.71 -12.23 32.86
CA THR A 300 28.47 -12.54 33.56
C THR A 300 27.94 -11.32 34.35
N VAL A 301 26.66 -11.32 34.72
CA VAL A 301 26.12 -10.27 35.59
C VAL A 301 26.79 -10.42 36.94
N GLY A 302 27.62 -9.43 37.28
CA GLY A 302 28.32 -9.34 38.54
C GLY A 302 27.61 -8.44 39.55
N GLY A 303 28.25 -8.28 40.71
CA GLY A 303 27.80 -7.38 41.77
C GLY A 303 27.83 -5.90 41.38
N PRO A 304 27.48 -4.99 42.31
CA PRO A 304 27.38 -3.57 42.04
C PRO A 304 28.64 -3.00 41.38
N GLY A 305 28.48 -2.32 40.25
CA GLY A 305 29.56 -1.69 39.50
C GLY A 305 30.37 -2.60 38.58
N SER A 306 29.92 -3.83 38.34
CA SER A 306 30.52 -4.68 37.31
C SER A 306 30.19 -4.21 35.88
N ILE A 307 31.25 -4.15 35.06
CA ILE A 307 31.16 -3.95 33.62
C ILE A 307 30.98 -5.33 32.98
N SER A 308 29.90 -5.52 32.21
CA SER A 308 29.58 -6.86 31.68
C SER A 308 28.98 -6.84 30.27
N GLY A 309 28.85 -5.65 29.65
CA GLY A 309 28.26 -5.48 28.34
C GLY A 309 28.95 -4.41 27.49
N ILE A 310 28.82 -4.50 26.18
CA ILE A 310 29.31 -3.53 25.20
C ILE A 310 28.28 -3.39 24.08
N PRO A 311 27.68 -2.21 23.86
CA PRO A 311 26.94 -1.92 22.64
C PRO A 311 27.84 -2.05 21.42
N ARG A 312 27.40 -2.79 20.41
CA ARG A 312 28.23 -3.18 19.28
C ARG A 312 27.48 -3.01 17.96
N LEU A 313 28.15 -2.38 17.00
CA LEU A 313 27.70 -2.31 15.62
C LEU A 313 28.35 -3.44 14.82
N VAL A 314 27.57 -4.23 14.08
CA VAL A 314 28.08 -5.34 13.26
C VAL A 314 27.69 -5.12 11.80
N ASN A 315 28.67 -5.11 10.89
CA ASN A 315 28.39 -5.04 9.46
C ASN A 315 27.82 -6.36 8.98
N VAL A 316 26.55 -6.35 8.58
CA VAL A 316 25.85 -7.51 8.03
C VAL A 316 25.55 -7.38 6.53
N SER A 317 25.86 -6.24 5.89
CA SER A 317 25.51 -5.94 4.49
C SER A 317 26.10 -6.87 3.42
N GLY A 318 27.15 -7.63 3.74
CA GLY A 318 27.92 -8.40 2.76
C GLY A 318 28.95 -7.59 1.96
N GLY A 319 28.97 -6.26 2.10
CA GLY A 319 29.97 -5.35 1.51
C GLY A 319 30.70 -4.51 2.56
N ASN A 320 31.61 -3.64 2.15
CA ASN A 320 32.27 -2.69 3.04
C ASN A 320 31.31 -1.54 3.39
N ILE A 321 31.21 -1.18 4.68
CA ILE A 321 30.42 -0.03 5.14
C ILE A 321 31.36 1.05 5.67
N LYS A 322 31.10 2.30 5.29
CA LYS A 322 31.78 3.45 5.91
C LYS A 322 31.03 3.88 7.16
N VAL A 323 31.72 3.90 8.30
CA VAL A 323 31.17 4.25 9.61
C VAL A 323 31.99 5.35 10.26
N ASN A 324 31.31 6.31 10.89
CA ASN A 324 31.93 7.32 11.75
C ASN A 324 31.05 7.51 12.97
N PHE A 325 31.62 7.71 14.16
CA PHE A 325 30.87 8.10 15.34
C PHE A 325 31.69 9.06 16.20
N ALA A 326 31.00 10.04 16.75
CA ALA A 326 31.58 11.06 17.62
C ALA A 326 30.54 11.44 18.67
N ALA A 327 30.98 11.55 19.92
CA ALA A 327 30.17 11.72 21.12
C ALA A 327 29.36 10.47 21.53
N MET A 328 29.55 10.11 22.79
CA MET A 328 28.88 9.02 23.49
C MET A 328 28.47 9.53 24.86
N SER A 329 27.43 8.95 25.46
CA SER A 329 26.90 9.45 26.73
C SER A 329 27.75 9.09 27.95
N SER A 330 28.69 8.16 27.82
CA SER A 330 29.36 7.57 28.98
C SER A 330 30.89 7.55 28.96
N ALA A 331 31.53 7.82 27.82
CA ALA A 331 33.00 7.77 27.71
C ALA A 331 33.61 9.10 27.23
N GLU A 332 34.54 9.61 28.02
CA GLU A 332 35.38 10.75 27.65
C GLU A 332 36.55 10.26 26.78
N ASN A 333 36.67 10.74 25.54
CA ASN A 333 37.72 10.40 24.57
C ASN A 333 37.58 9.04 23.83
N TYR A 334 36.35 8.51 23.71
CA TYR A 334 36.07 7.34 22.86
C TYR A 334 35.32 7.79 21.58
N GLY A 335 35.71 7.25 20.44
CA GLY A 335 35.22 7.70 19.14
C GLY A 335 36.07 7.17 18.00
N SER A 336 35.50 7.09 16.80
CA SER A 336 36.28 6.78 15.61
C SER A 336 35.70 7.41 14.36
N ASN A 337 36.57 8.05 13.59
CA ASN A 337 36.24 8.70 12.35
C ASN A 337 36.89 7.94 11.17
N ASN A 338 36.18 7.91 10.06
CA ASN A 338 36.59 7.37 8.77
C ASN A 338 36.95 5.87 8.81
N ILE A 339 36.15 5.05 9.49
CA ILE A 339 36.33 3.59 9.50
C ILE A 339 35.68 2.99 8.26
N ILE A 340 36.39 2.05 7.62
CA ILE A 340 35.81 1.08 6.69
C ILE A 340 35.64 -0.24 7.42
N LEU A 341 34.40 -0.66 7.63
CA LEU A 341 34.07 -1.90 8.29
C LEU A 341 33.77 -2.96 7.23
N GLY A 342 34.60 -4.00 7.15
CA GLY A 342 34.39 -5.14 6.25
C GLY A 342 33.19 -6.02 6.66
N PRO A 343 32.71 -6.90 5.77
CA PRO A 343 31.60 -7.83 6.07
C PRO A 343 31.89 -8.68 7.31
N GLY A 344 30.94 -8.76 8.25
CA GLY A 344 31.06 -9.53 9.49
C GLY A 344 31.96 -8.90 10.57
N ASN A 345 32.70 -7.84 10.24
CA ASN A 345 33.46 -7.08 11.23
C ASN A 345 32.52 -6.21 12.06
N PHE A 346 33.01 -5.80 13.24
CA PHE A 346 32.24 -5.03 14.20
C PHE A 346 33.03 -3.84 14.76
N ILE A 347 32.30 -2.90 15.35
CA ILE A 347 32.82 -1.77 16.10
C ILE A 347 32.19 -1.82 17.49
N ASN A 348 33.02 -1.78 18.52
CA ASN A 348 32.54 -1.53 19.88
C ASN A 348 32.25 -0.04 19.99
N LEU A 349 31.06 0.29 20.47
CA LEU A 349 30.71 1.68 20.69
C LEU A 349 31.33 2.18 21.98
N ASP A 350 31.57 1.31 22.96
CA ASP A 350 32.17 1.66 24.25
C ASP A 350 33.28 0.66 24.66
N ASN A 351 34.07 0.99 25.68
CA ASN A 351 35.10 0.10 26.22
C ASN A 351 34.57 -0.91 27.26
N GLY A 352 33.27 -0.85 27.59
CA GLY A 352 32.62 -1.66 28.59
C GLY A 352 31.67 -0.81 29.43
N ILE A 353 30.37 -1.03 29.27
CA ILE A 353 29.36 -0.30 30.04
C ILE A 353 29.03 -1.02 31.34
N TYR A 354 28.71 -0.24 32.39
CA TYR A 354 28.17 -0.80 33.62
C TYR A 354 26.84 -1.49 33.33
N ASN A 355 26.78 -2.81 33.57
CA ASN A 355 25.58 -3.61 33.35
C ASN A 355 25.49 -4.68 34.46
N SER A 356 25.40 -4.20 35.70
CA SER A 356 25.42 -5.03 36.90
C SER A 356 24.02 -5.17 37.49
N ASN A 357 23.87 -6.07 38.47
CA ASN A 357 22.61 -6.22 39.21
C ASN A 357 22.29 -5.05 40.15
N GLY A 358 23.13 -3.99 40.17
CA GLY A 358 22.89 -2.78 40.94
C GLY A 358 22.70 -3.06 42.43
N LEU A 359 21.60 -2.60 43.01
CA LEU A 359 21.26 -2.88 44.42
C LEU A 359 20.77 -4.31 44.66
N ASN A 360 20.49 -5.08 43.59
CA ASN A 360 20.00 -6.46 43.62
C ASN A 360 18.83 -6.69 44.59
N MET A 361 17.85 -5.78 44.57
CA MET A 361 16.73 -5.80 45.51
C MET A 361 15.67 -6.82 45.10
N THR A 362 15.11 -7.49 46.09
CA THR A 362 13.95 -8.38 45.96
C THR A 362 12.70 -7.73 46.59
N THR A 363 11.54 -8.35 46.40
CA THR A 363 10.27 -8.01 47.07
C THR A 363 10.33 -8.04 48.60
N SER A 364 11.33 -8.68 49.21
CA SER A 364 11.57 -8.67 50.65
C SER A 364 12.58 -7.60 51.10
N SER A 365 13.19 -6.88 50.15
CA SER A 365 14.16 -5.82 50.45
C SER A 365 13.48 -4.56 50.97
N THR A 366 14.17 -3.81 51.82
CA THR A 366 13.71 -2.49 52.25
C THR A 366 13.94 -1.47 51.13
N PRO A 367 12.93 -0.70 50.68
CA PRO A 367 13.08 0.30 49.63
C PRO A 367 14.28 1.24 49.89
N ALA A 368 15.21 1.30 48.95
CA ALA A 368 16.38 2.15 49.09
C ALA A 368 15.99 3.64 48.94
N SER A 369 16.38 4.48 49.91
CA SER A 369 16.28 5.93 49.80
C SER A 369 17.48 6.47 49.02
N TYR A 370 17.22 7.05 47.85
CA TYR A 370 18.23 7.48 46.88
C TYR A 370 18.87 8.83 47.27
N THR A 371 19.64 8.89 48.34
CA THR A 371 20.28 10.15 48.80
C THR A 371 21.80 10.19 48.62
N ASN A 372 22.46 9.06 48.36
CA ASN A 372 23.90 9.04 48.05
C ASN A 372 24.28 7.75 47.28
N PRO A 373 24.46 7.77 45.95
CA PRO A 373 24.78 6.58 45.16
C PRO A 373 26.24 6.15 45.40
N ALA A 374 26.45 5.13 46.24
CA ALA A 374 27.79 4.60 46.55
C ALA A 374 28.24 3.45 45.63
N THR A 375 27.46 3.11 44.59
CA THR A 375 27.75 2.00 43.67
C THR A 375 27.54 2.43 42.22
N ASN A 376 28.46 2.07 41.32
CA ASN A 376 28.32 2.34 39.89
C ASN A 376 27.10 1.57 39.35
N HIS A 377 26.06 2.28 38.89
CA HIS A 377 24.81 1.70 38.41
C HIS A 377 24.86 1.42 36.91
N THR A 378 23.83 0.71 36.41
CA THR A 378 23.66 0.41 34.99
C THR A 378 23.71 1.68 34.14
N GLU A 379 24.51 1.62 33.09
CA GLU A 379 24.81 2.70 32.19
C GLU A 379 23.96 2.60 30.92
N ILE A 380 23.62 3.76 30.36
CA ILE A 380 22.92 3.89 29.08
C ILE A 380 23.93 4.44 28.09
N GLU A 381 23.91 3.89 26.88
CA GLU A 381 24.75 4.40 25.81
C GLU A 381 23.90 5.00 24.69
N THR A 382 24.13 6.28 24.40
CA THR A 382 23.56 7.00 23.26
C THR A 382 24.69 7.49 22.38
N VAL A 383 24.68 7.05 21.12
CA VAL A 383 25.69 7.41 20.12
C VAL A 383 25.05 8.08 18.91
N ASN A 384 25.73 9.10 18.39
CA ASN A 384 25.44 9.65 17.07
C ASN A 384 26.46 9.10 16.06
N LEU A 385 25.98 8.52 14.96
CA LEU A 385 26.80 7.82 13.99
C LEU A 385 26.41 8.15 12.55
N TRP A 386 27.41 8.17 11.68
CA TRP A 386 27.25 8.17 10.23
C TRP A 386 27.46 6.77 9.69
N VAL A 387 26.46 6.22 9.01
CA VAL A 387 26.55 4.94 8.28
C VAL A 387 26.10 5.21 6.86
N ASN A 388 26.95 4.87 5.87
CA ASN A 388 26.65 5.05 4.44
C ASN A 388 26.10 6.44 4.06
N ASN A 389 26.64 7.51 4.67
CA ASN A 389 26.23 8.92 4.46
C ASN A 389 24.87 9.31 5.06
N HIS A 390 24.22 8.43 5.83
CA HIS A 390 23.07 8.76 6.67
C HIS A 390 23.51 8.99 8.11
N TRP A 391 22.83 9.93 8.77
CA TRP A 391 23.12 10.27 10.17
C TRP A 391 22.04 9.65 11.07
N TYR A 392 22.48 8.83 12.02
CA TYR A 392 21.62 8.17 13.00
C TYR A 392 21.96 8.56 14.42
N ARG A 393 20.96 8.44 15.30
CA ARG A 393 21.12 8.35 16.74
C ARG A 393 20.65 6.98 17.18
N ALA A 394 21.49 6.27 17.93
CA ALA A 394 21.10 5.00 18.54
C ALA A 394 21.23 5.08 20.06
N THR A 395 20.28 4.50 20.77
CA THR A 395 20.29 4.39 22.24
C THR A 395 20.17 2.94 22.65
N TYR A 396 21.05 2.51 23.55
CA TYR A 396 21.07 1.20 24.16
C TYR A 396 20.74 1.34 25.64
N TYR A 397 19.65 0.69 26.05
CA TYR A 397 19.12 0.74 27.40
C TYR A 397 19.11 -0.67 28.01
N PRO A 398 20.20 -1.08 28.68
CA PRO A 398 20.26 -2.35 29.40
C PRO A 398 19.57 -2.26 30.76
N VAL A 399 18.91 -3.35 31.15
CA VAL A 399 18.31 -3.57 32.47
C VAL A 399 18.64 -4.98 32.92
N ILE A 400 19.01 -5.13 34.20
CA ILE A 400 19.10 -6.43 34.85
C ILE A 400 17.83 -6.66 35.67
N ASP A 401 17.18 -7.79 35.42
CA ASP A 401 16.08 -8.31 36.23
C ASP A 401 16.58 -9.52 37.01
N ASN A 402 16.63 -9.43 38.33
CA ASN A 402 17.09 -10.52 39.19
C ASN A 402 16.04 -11.61 39.43
N ASN A 403 14.90 -11.55 38.73
CA ASN A 403 13.78 -12.48 38.89
C ASN A 403 13.33 -12.64 40.36
N ASN A 404 13.48 -11.57 41.15
CA ASN A 404 13.16 -11.57 42.58
C ASN A 404 13.99 -12.57 43.42
N THR A 405 15.20 -12.91 42.98
CA THR A 405 16.19 -13.69 43.74
C THR A 405 17.44 -12.86 44.01
N THR A 406 18.32 -13.34 44.89
CA THR A 406 19.63 -12.72 45.14
C THR A 406 20.75 -13.40 44.37
N SER A 407 20.45 -14.45 43.60
CA SER A 407 21.45 -15.23 42.87
C SER A 407 21.67 -14.66 41.48
N ALA A 408 22.88 -14.21 41.19
CA ALA A 408 23.23 -13.65 39.87
C ALA A 408 23.07 -14.66 38.71
N THR A 409 22.97 -15.96 39.01
CA THR A 409 22.68 -17.00 38.00
C THR A 409 21.28 -16.92 37.43
N ASP A 410 20.35 -16.33 38.17
CA ASP A 410 18.93 -16.24 37.82
C ASP A 410 18.62 -14.92 37.10
N ASP A 411 19.60 -14.02 37.03
CA ASP A 411 19.45 -12.71 36.42
C ASP A 411 19.13 -12.84 34.92
N ILE A 412 18.25 -11.98 34.43
CA ILE A 412 17.94 -11.80 33.01
C ILE A 412 18.37 -10.40 32.60
N ARG A 413 19.11 -10.33 31.50
CA ARG A 413 19.47 -9.08 30.84
C ARG A 413 18.35 -8.73 29.87
N LYS A 414 17.73 -7.56 30.03
CA LYS A 414 16.79 -6.98 29.07
C LYS A 414 17.46 -5.80 28.41
N ILE A 415 17.54 -5.79 27.09
CA ILE A 415 18.18 -4.72 26.32
C ILE A 415 17.12 -4.10 25.42
N ALA A 416 16.86 -2.81 25.59
CA ALA A 416 16.09 -2.03 24.64
C ALA A 416 17.02 -1.19 23.75
N ILE A 417 16.68 -1.08 22.47
CA ILE A 417 17.45 -0.36 21.46
C ILE A 417 16.50 0.55 20.69
N SER A 418 16.84 1.83 20.56
CA SER A 418 16.20 2.72 19.60
C SER A 418 17.20 3.18 18.54
N VAL A 419 16.73 3.38 17.32
CA VAL A 419 17.53 3.95 16.21
C VAL A 419 16.67 4.95 15.46
N GLN A 420 17.11 6.20 15.43
CA GLN A 420 16.44 7.30 14.72
C GLN A 420 17.33 7.81 13.60
N ARG A 421 16.75 8.09 12.43
CA ARG A 421 17.46 8.82 11.37
C ARG A 421 17.28 10.33 11.52
N LEU A 422 18.41 11.02 11.56
CA LEU A 422 18.52 12.47 11.66
C LEU A 422 18.81 13.13 10.30
N LYS A 423 19.39 12.40 9.34
CA LYS A 423 19.63 12.83 7.95
C LYS A 423 19.68 11.64 6.99
#